data_AF-A0A1X2L9R2-F1
#
_entry.id   AF-A0A1X2L9R2-F1
#
_cell.length_a   1.000
_cell.length_b   1.000
_cell.length_c   1.000
_cell.angle_alpha   90.00
_cell.angle_beta   90.00
_cell.angle_gamma   90.00
#
_symmetry.space_group_name_H-M   'P 1'
#
loop_
_entity.id
_entity.type
_entity.pdbx_description
1 polymer ?
#
loop_
_entity_poly.entity_id
_entity_poly.type
_entity_poly.pdbx_seq_one_letter_code
_entity_poly.pdbx_strand_id
1 'polypeptide(L)' 'MERAVIEELETLPKTVEFAGIAAAARAVAAAIDDPAQRSYISRNGNTLQHLLEQLRGRRKKINRQLAVVQAQAGRRRAAQ' A
#
# COMPACT_ATOMS: atom_id res chain seq x y z
N MET A 1 -3.94 12.89 -7.70
CA MET A 1 -3.72 11.43 -7.87
C MET A 1 -4.58 10.61 -6.92
N GLU A 2 -4.79 11.08 -5.69
CA GLU A 2 -5.64 10.53 -4.64
C GLU A 2 -7.06 10.20 -5.11
N ARG A 3 -7.71 11.12 -5.81
CA ARG A 3 -9.10 10.96 -6.24
C ARG A 3 -9.31 9.75 -7.18
N ALA A 4 -8.40 9.56 -8.14
CA ALA A 4 -8.42 8.41 -9.04
C ALA A 4 -8.18 7.07 -8.31
N VAL A 5 -7.38 7.08 -7.24
CA VAL A 5 -7.17 5.89 -6.40
C VAL A 5 -8.41 5.57 -5.59
N ILE A 6 -9.10 6.58 -5.06
CA ILE A 6 -10.36 6.39 -4.33
C ILE A 6 -11.42 5.78 -5.25
N GLU A 7 -11.61 6.33 -6.45
CA GLU A 7 -12.54 5.80 -7.45
C GLU A 7 -12.19 4.36 -7.85
N GLU A 8 -10.89 4.05 -8.04
CA GLU A 8 -10.47 2.68 -8.34
C GLU A 8 -10.76 1.72 -7.18
N LEU A 9 -10.54 2.12 -5.93
CA LEU A 9 -10.82 1.29 -4.76
C LEU A 9 -12.32 1.00 -4.60
N GLU A 10 -13.21 1.93 -5.00
CA GLU A 10 -14.66 1.70 -4.99
C GLU A 10 -15.09 0.64 -6.00
N THR A 11 -14.36 0.47 -7.11
CA THR A 11 -14.65 -0.57 -8.11
C THR A 11 -14.09 -1.96 -7.76
N LEU A 12 -13.21 -2.06 -6.76
CA LEU A 12 -12.55 -3.31 -6.42
C LEU A 12 -13.37 -4.11 -5.39
N PRO A 13 -13.74 -5.37 -5.68
CA PRO A 13 -14.62 -6.14 -4.79
C PRO A 13 -13.94 -6.53 -3.47
N LYS A 14 -12.60 -6.63 -3.48
CA LYS A 14 -11.77 -7.02 -2.34
C LYS A 14 -11.47 -5.89 -1.37
N THR A 15 -11.91 -4.66 -1.69
CA THR A 15 -11.67 -3.49 -0.84
C THR A 15 -12.37 -3.64 0.52
N VAL A 16 -13.53 -4.33 0.54
CA VAL A 16 -14.27 -4.64 1.77
C VAL A 16 -13.59 -5.74 2.57
N GLU A 17 -13.08 -6.78 1.90
CA GLU A 17 -12.38 -7.91 2.54
C GLU A 17 -11.00 -7.51 3.08
N PHE A 18 -10.33 -6.56 2.42
CA PHE A 18 -8.98 -6.10 2.77
C PHE A 18 -8.95 -4.60 3.08
N ALA A 19 -9.84 -4.16 3.98
CA ALA A 19 -9.98 -2.76 4.37
C ALA A 19 -8.66 -2.10 4.81
N GLY A 20 -7.75 -2.86 5.43
CA GLY A 20 -6.42 -2.35 5.81
C GLY A 20 -5.51 -2.04 4.61
N ILE A 21 -5.57 -2.84 3.54
CA ILE A 21 -4.82 -2.60 2.29
C ILE A 21 -5.42 -1.40 1.55
N ALA A 22 -6.75 -1.29 1.54
CA ALA A 22 -7.45 -0.15 0.95
C ALA A 22 -7.11 1.16 1.68
N ALA A 23 -7.09 1.18 3.01
CA ALA A 23 -6.70 2.35 3.79
C ALA A 23 -5.25 2.75 3.53
N ALA A 24 -4.33 1.78 3.43
CA ALA A 24 -2.93 2.04 3.09
C ALA A 24 -2.80 2.62 1.67
N ALA A 25 -3.57 2.13 0.70
CA ALA A 25 -3.54 2.66 -0.67
C ALA A 25 -4.00 4.12 -0.72
N ARG A 26 -5.05 4.49 0.03
CA ARG A 26 -5.49 5.89 0.16
C ARG A 26 -4.42 6.78 0.80
N ALA A 27 -3.82 6.34 1.91
CA ALA A 27 -2.79 7.09 2.61
C ALA A 27 -1.55 7.34 1.72
N VAL A 28 -1.13 6.33 0.95
CA VAL A 28 -0.01 6.48 0.01
C VAL A 28 -0.37 7.39 -1.16
N ALA A 29 -1.61 7.33 -1.66
CA ALA A 29 -2.06 8.22 -2.73
C ALA A 29 -2.09 9.69 -2.29
N ALA A 30 -2.58 9.97 -1.07
CA ALA A 30 -2.50 11.29 -0.46
C ALA A 30 -1.05 11.78 -0.32
N ALA A 31 -0.14 10.90 0.10
CA ALA A 31 1.29 11.21 0.22
C ALA A 31 2.00 11.43 -1.13
N ILE A 32 1.41 11.02 -2.27
CA ILE A 32 1.96 11.33 -3.61
C ILE A 32 1.54 12.73 -4.05
N ASP A 33 0.34 13.17 -3.68
CA ASP A 33 -0.14 14.53 -3.96
C ASP A 33 0.48 15.58 -3.02
N ASP A 34 1.08 15.16 -1.90
CA ASP A 34 1.79 16.06 -0.98
C ASP A 34 3.11 16.56 -1.58
N PRO A 35 3.26 17.87 -1.86
CA PRO A 35 4.49 18.44 -2.41
C PRO A 35 5.70 18.30 -1.48
N ALA A 36 5.51 18.13 -0.15
CA ALA A 36 6.59 17.88 0.79
C ALA A 36 7.20 16.47 0.63
N GLN A 37 6.47 15.55 0.00
CA GLN A 37 6.89 14.15 -0.20
C GLN A 37 7.36 13.88 -1.63
N ARG A 38 7.62 14.93 -2.42
CA ARG A 38 8.04 14.82 -3.83
C ARG A 38 9.25 13.90 -4.04
N SER A 39 10.21 13.94 -3.11
CA SER A 39 11.41 13.07 -3.11
C SER A 39 11.09 11.58 -2.97
N TYR A 40 9.89 11.23 -2.50
CA TYR A 40 9.42 9.86 -2.30
C TYR A 40 8.38 9.43 -3.33
N ILE A 41 8.02 10.26 -4.31
CA ILE A 41 6.98 9.96 -5.31
C ILE A 41 7.20 8.61 -5.99
N SER A 42 8.43 8.29 -6.42
CA SER A 42 8.73 7.00 -7.07
C SER A 42 8.55 5.82 -6.12
N ARG A 43 8.88 5.98 -4.83
CA ARG A 43 8.69 4.95 -3.81
C ARG A 43 7.21 4.76 -3.50
N ASN A 44 6.50 5.86 -3.28
CA ASN A 44 5.08 5.88 -2.96
C ASN A 44 4.26 5.33 -4.14
N GLY A 45 4.61 5.67 -5.38
CA GLY A 45 3.98 5.11 -6.59
C GLY A 45 4.16 3.60 -6.71
N ASN A 46 5.34 3.06 -6.42
CA ASN A 46 5.57 1.61 -6.39
C ASN A 46 4.78 0.92 -5.27
N THR A 47 4.73 1.53 -4.08
CA THR A 47 3.94 1.00 -2.95
C THR A 47 2.45 1.00 -3.29
N LEU A 48 1.95 2.06 -3.91
CA LEU A 48 0.56 2.18 -4.33
C LEU A 48 0.20 1.11 -5.37
N GLN A 49 1.01 0.93 -6.42
CA GLN A 49 0.78 -0.13 -7.41
C GLN A 49 0.72 -1.50 -6.75
N HIS A 50 1.66 -1.79 -5.84
CA HIS A 50 1.69 -3.07 -5.14
C HIS A 50 0.41 -3.30 -4.33
N LEU A 51 -0.09 -2.30 -3.60
CA LEU A 51 -1.33 -2.41 -2.83
C LEU A 51 -2.55 -2.63 -3.73
N LEU A 52 -2.63 -1.93 -4.86
CA LEU A 52 -3.71 -2.11 -5.85
C LEU A 52 -3.65 -3.50 -6.51
N GLU A 53 -2.45 -4.03 -6.79
CA GLU A 53 -2.30 -5.42 -7.29
C GLU A 53 -2.79 -6.46 -6.28
N GLN A 54 -2.55 -6.25 -4.98
CA GLN A 54 -3.08 -7.12 -3.92
C GLN A 54 -4.61 -7.11 -3.91
N LEU A 55 -5.23 -5.93 -4.01
CA LEU A 55 -6.69 -5.78 -4.06
C LEU A 55 -7.30 -6.33 -5.35
N ARG A 56 -6.62 -6.18 -6.49
CA ARG A 56 -7.02 -6.80 -7.76
C ARG A 56 -6.85 -8.32 -7.76
N GLY A 57 -6.26 -8.91 -6.71
CA GLY A 57 -6.03 -10.35 -6.62
C GLY A 57 -4.94 -10.86 -7.56
N ARG A 58 -4.10 -9.99 -8.15
CA ARG A 58 -2.89 -10.37 -8.89
C ARG A 58 -1.83 -10.82 -7.89
N ARG A 59 -2.03 -12.03 -7.36
CA ARG A 59 -1.22 -12.62 -6.29
C ARG A 59 0.11 -13.13 -6.84
N LYS A 60 1.09 -12.25 -7.10
CA LYS A 60 2.50 -12.70 -7.18
C LYS A 60 3.01 -12.95 -5.75
N LYS A 61 2.88 -14.19 -5.26
CA LYS A 61 3.46 -14.75 -4.02
C LYS A 61 3.79 -13.72 -2.90
N ILE A 62 2.75 -13.11 -2.30
CA ILE A 62 2.86 -12.16 -1.16
C ILE A 62 3.54 -12.77 0.10
N ASN A 63 3.56 -14.10 0.23
CA ASN A 63 4.09 -14.79 1.42
C ASN A 63 5.55 -14.45 1.76
N ARG A 64 6.36 -13.97 0.81
CA ARG A 64 7.77 -13.63 1.11
C ARG A 64 7.95 -12.18 1.58
N GLN A 65 7.22 -11.22 1.02
CA GLN A 65 7.38 -9.80 1.36
C GLN A 65 6.68 -9.41 2.66
N LEU A 66 5.47 -9.93 2.92
CA LEU A 66 4.79 -9.66 4.19
C LEU A 66 5.57 -10.26 5.37
N ALA A 67 6.16 -11.45 5.19
CA ALA A 67 7.06 -12.06 6.17
C ALA A 67 8.33 -11.22 6.42
N VAL A 68 8.90 -10.59 5.38
CA VAL A 68 10.07 -9.69 5.53
C VAL A 68 9.70 -8.41 6.28
N VAL A 69 8.55 -7.80 5.96
CA VAL A 69 8.07 -6.59 6.66
C VAL A 69 7.69 -6.89 8.11
N GLN A 70 7.01 -8.02 8.37
CA GLN A 70 6.71 -8.48 9.72
C GLN A 70 7.98 -8.86 10.50
N ALA A 71 8.98 -9.48 9.86
CA ALA A 71 10.27 -9.79 10.49
C ALA A 71 11.08 -8.51 10.80
N GLN A 72 11.03 -7.49 9.95
CA GLN A 72 11.66 -6.20 10.23
C GLN A 72 10.94 -5.42 11.33
N ALA A 73 9.60 -5.47 11.38
CA ALA A 73 8.81 -4.86 12.45
C ALA A 73 9.07 -5.55 13.81
N GLY A 74 9.19 -6.88 13.82
CA GLY A 74 9.53 -7.65 15.03
C GLY A 74 10.93 -7.34 15.57
N ARG A 75 11.94 -7.19 14.69
CA ARG A 75 13.30 -6.84 15.13
C ARG A 75 13.43 -5.43 15.70
N ARG A 76 12.62 -4.47 15.25
CA ARG A 76 12.63 -3.11 15.81
C ARG A 76 12.04 -3.02 17.21
N ARG A 77 11.22 -4.00 17.62
CA ARG A 77 10.58 -4.04 18.95
C ARG A 77 11.45 -4.71 20.02
N ALA A 78 12.44 -5.50 19.61
CA ALA A 78 13.38 -6.16 20.51
C ALA A 78 14.69 -5.37 20.75
N ALA A 79 14.80 -4.18 20.16
CA ALA A 79 15.97 -3.31 20.25
C ALA A 79 15.65 -1.94 20.90
N GLN A 80 14.51 -1.83 21.59
CA GLN A 80 14.14 -0.70 22.46
C GLN A 80 14.18 -1.15 23.91
#